data_AF-A0A380UNA2-F1
#
_entry.id   AF-A0A380UNA2-F1
#
_cell.length_a   1.000
_cell.length_b   1.000
_cell.length_c   1.000
_cell.angle_alpha   90.00
_cell.angle_beta   90.00
_cell.angle_gamma   90.00
#
_symmetry.space_group_name_H-M   'P 1'
#
loop_
_entity.id
_entity.type
_entity.pdbx_description
1 polymer ?
#
loop_
_entity_poly.entity_id
_entity_poly.type
_entity_poly.pdbx_seq_one_letter_code
_entity_poly.pdbx_strand_id
1 'polypeptide(L)'
;MSLNTPYIAGFWCRLFAFILDALLISMFCGLIVSIFSNFLHQHPIISILAGYVYVILYFGLLNSHLNAGKTVAKQLLKIEVISLDGKHLSVPTSMVRAVVLFAPMCLMSLSAYFSNAIFSWGISLLLICLQALIVYFYIFNRKNRRSVHDFISKSIVINAQQIHNDPQIPSMWAKHKIFAALTVLVCLVSGISSAVSQEQNNEMTNMQLKEMQPEILHIKQISDTNFNFFDIQINRPEKLNSPFFAQQFVENLQRINPVLVDERNEVFLILRTQLQFGLVSTGQYSTYTVEQTKTGLKVVEQASSEFNQISFLSINF
;
A
#
# COMPACT_ATOMS: atom_id res chain seq x y z
N MET A 1 -11.87 -0.29 43.61
CA MET A 1 -12.97 -0.71 42.73
C MET A 1 -12.35 -1.30 41.46
N SER A 2 -12.17 -2.62 41.38
CA SER A 2 -11.63 -3.24 40.17
C SER A 2 -12.71 -3.21 39.09
N LEU A 3 -12.58 -2.31 38.13
CA LEU A 3 -13.40 -2.34 36.92
C LEU A 3 -13.24 -3.74 36.30
N ASN A 4 -14.33 -4.50 36.20
CA ASN A 4 -14.37 -5.75 35.45
C ASN A 4 -14.16 -5.42 33.98
N THR A 5 -12.90 -5.31 33.56
CA THR A 5 -12.56 -5.19 32.15
C THR A 5 -12.93 -6.49 31.44
N PRO A 6 -13.43 -6.44 30.20
CA PRO A 6 -13.74 -7.65 29.45
C PRO A 6 -12.46 -8.43 29.13
N TYR A 7 -12.54 -9.76 29.04
CA TYR A 7 -11.41 -10.61 28.65
C TYR A 7 -10.75 -10.17 27.33
N ILE A 8 -11.58 -9.99 26.30
CA ILE A 8 -11.16 -9.61 24.96
C ILE A 8 -10.86 -8.11 24.97
N ALA A 9 -9.66 -7.74 24.51
CA ALA A 9 -9.24 -6.35 24.45
C ALA A 9 -10.20 -5.51 23.60
N GLY A 10 -10.57 -4.35 24.13
CA GLY A 10 -11.45 -3.40 23.45
C GLY A 10 -10.87 -2.88 22.14
N PHE A 11 -11.74 -2.39 21.26
CA PHE A 11 -11.34 -1.79 19.97
C PHE A 11 -10.32 -0.66 20.15
N TRP A 12 -10.61 0.30 21.02
CA TRP A 12 -9.78 1.49 21.22
C TRP A 12 -8.38 1.15 21.76
N CYS A 13 -8.26 0.23 22.72
CA CYS A 13 -6.95 -0.21 23.21
C CYS A 13 -6.11 -0.83 22.08
N ARG A 14 -6.73 -1.64 21.21
CA ARG A 14 -6.03 -2.23 20.08
C ARG A 14 -5.67 -1.20 19.02
N LEU A 15 -6.52 -0.20 18.80
CA LEU A 15 -6.30 0.84 17.80
C LEU A 15 -5.14 1.73 18.24
N PHE A 16 -5.15 2.18 19.50
CA PHE A 16 -4.05 2.96 20.05
C PHE A 16 -2.75 2.17 20.12
N ALA A 17 -2.79 0.87 20.45
CA ALA A 17 -1.59 0.03 20.40
C ALA A 17 -0.99 -0.01 19.00
N PHE A 18 -1.86 -0.22 17.99
CA PHE A 18 -1.43 -0.23 16.61
C PHE A 18 -0.86 1.12 16.16
N ILE A 19 -1.51 2.24 16.49
CA ILE A 19 -1.04 3.59 16.15
C ILE A 19 0.32 3.87 16.77
N LEU A 20 0.51 3.58 18.07
CA LEU A 20 1.77 3.81 18.76
C LEU A 20 2.91 2.95 18.19
N ASP A 21 2.67 1.66 17.93
CA ASP A 21 3.67 0.82 17.28
C ASP A 21 3.97 1.29 15.85
N ALA A 22 2.95 1.72 15.11
CA ALA A 22 3.13 2.21 13.75
C ALA A 22 3.94 3.51 13.72
N LEU A 23 3.71 4.44 14.65
CA LEU A 23 4.53 5.66 14.79
C LEU A 23 5.99 5.32 15.10
N LEU A 24 6.23 4.39 16.04
CA LEU A 24 7.58 3.94 16.39
C LEU A 24 8.28 3.35 15.16
N ILE A 25 7.62 2.44 14.46
CA ILE A 25 8.19 1.79 13.27
C ILE A 25 8.38 2.76 12.12
N SER A 26 7.42 3.66 11.88
CA SER A 26 7.54 4.70 10.85
C SER A 26 8.67 5.66 11.13
N MET A 27 8.95 6.00 12.38
CA MET A 27 10.12 6.82 12.75
C MET A 27 11.43 6.14 12.33
N PHE A 28 11.58 4.84 12.64
CA PHE A 28 12.76 4.07 12.22
C PHE A 28 12.86 3.91 10.70
N CYS A 29 11.76 3.56 10.03
CA CYS A 29 11.71 3.46 8.57
C CYS A 29 12.04 4.79 7.90
N GLY A 30 11.52 5.91 8.42
CA GLY A 30 11.80 7.26 7.91
C GLY A 30 13.28 7.64 8.05
N LEU A 31 13.92 7.27 9.16
CA LEU A 31 15.36 7.46 9.33
C LEU A 31 16.17 6.68 8.30
N ILE A 32 15.80 5.41 8.03
CA ILE A 32 16.45 4.59 7.00
C ILE A 32 16.27 5.23 5.62
N VAL A 33 15.06 5.68 5.29
CA VAL A 33 14.79 6.37 4.02
C VAL A 33 15.64 7.64 3.90
N SER A 34 15.74 8.44 4.97
CA SER A 34 16.52 9.68 4.96
C SER A 34 18.02 9.45 4.74
N ILE A 35 18.59 8.37 5.29
CA ILE A 35 20.04 8.08 5.18
C ILE A 35 20.37 7.36 3.86
N PHE A 36 19.51 6.44 3.41
CA PHE A 36 19.79 5.54 2.29
C PHE A 36 18.97 5.86 1.03
N SER A 37 18.34 7.04 0.95
CA SER A 37 17.43 7.44 -0.13
C SER A 37 17.94 7.09 -1.54
N ASN A 38 19.18 7.45 -1.87
CA ASN A 38 19.76 7.20 -3.19
C ASN A 38 19.78 5.71 -3.57
N PHE A 39 20.22 4.85 -2.64
CA PHE A 39 20.24 3.40 -2.84
C PHE A 39 18.83 2.83 -2.97
N LEU A 40 17.91 3.30 -2.12
CA LEU A 40 16.54 2.80 -2.09
C LEU A 40 15.77 3.16 -3.37
N HIS A 41 15.97 4.37 -3.91
CA HIS A 41 15.39 4.78 -5.20
C HIS A 41 15.95 3.99 -6.39
N GLN A 42 17.23 3.61 -6.35
CA GLN A 42 17.84 2.77 -7.39
C GLN A 42 17.29 1.33 -7.37
N HIS A 43 16.94 0.82 -6.19
CA HIS A 43 16.44 -0.54 -5.99
C HIS A 43 15.10 -0.57 -5.25
N PRO A 44 14.01 -0.11 -5.88
CA PRO A 44 12.73 0.09 -5.20
C PRO A 44 12.08 -1.22 -4.75
N ILE A 45 12.16 -2.29 -5.55
CA ILE A 45 11.62 -3.62 -5.19
C ILE A 45 12.31 -4.16 -3.93
N ILE A 46 13.64 -4.07 -3.88
CA ILE A 46 14.44 -4.53 -2.74
C ILE A 46 14.08 -3.69 -1.50
N SER A 47 13.93 -2.38 -1.66
CA SER A 47 13.53 -1.47 -0.57
C SER A 47 12.18 -1.83 0.04
N ILE A 48 11.19 -2.11 -0.81
CA ILE A 48 9.84 -2.54 -0.39
C ILE A 48 9.91 -3.85 0.40
N LEU A 49 10.58 -4.86 -0.16
CA LEU A 49 10.69 -6.19 0.48
C LEU A 49 11.48 -6.14 1.78
N ALA A 50 12.60 -5.40 1.82
CA ALA A 50 13.41 -5.24 3.02
C ALA A 50 12.63 -4.53 4.14
N GLY A 51 11.92 -3.45 3.80
CA GLY A 51 11.06 -2.75 4.74
C GLY A 51 9.89 -3.61 5.24
N TYR A 52 9.29 -4.43 4.37
CA TYR A 52 8.26 -5.38 4.77
C TYR A 52 8.79 -6.47 5.72
N VAL A 53 9.96 -7.05 5.42
CA VAL A 53 10.65 -8.01 6.30
C VAL A 53 10.94 -7.38 7.67
N TYR A 54 11.41 -6.13 7.70
CA TYR A 54 11.64 -5.42 8.96
C TYR A 54 10.37 -5.31 9.82
N VAL A 55 9.23 -4.91 9.22
CA VAL A 55 7.93 -4.83 9.90
C VAL A 55 7.49 -6.21 10.40
N ILE A 56 7.62 -7.26 9.57
CA ILE A 56 7.32 -8.64 9.96
C ILE A 56 8.17 -9.08 11.14
N LEU A 57 9.48 -8.80 11.12
CA LEU A 57 10.38 -9.18 12.20
C LEU A 57 9.98 -8.50 13.51
N TYR A 58 9.73 -7.19 13.51
CA TYR A 58 9.28 -6.48 14.70
C TYR A 58 7.97 -7.06 15.25
N PHE A 59 6.91 -7.11 14.45
CA PHE A 59 5.60 -7.56 14.97
C PHE A 59 5.56 -9.06 15.20
N GLY A 60 6.20 -9.86 14.36
CA GLY A 60 6.21 -11.31 14.47
C GLY A 60 7.01 -11.80 15.67
N LEU A 61 8.20 -11.23 15.95
CA LEU A 61 9.00 -11.64 17.10
C LEU A 61 8.33 -11.19 18.40
N LEU A 62 7.88 -9.93 18.47
CA LEU A 62 7.33 -9.37 19.71
C LEU A 62 5.93 -9.92 20.04
N ASN A 63 5.07 -10.20 19.04
CA ASN A 63 3.77 -10.85 19.32
C ASN A 63 3.89 -12.37 19.55
N SER A 64 5.10 -12.94 19.58
CA SER A 64 5.31 -14.35 19.90
C SER A 64 5.60 -14.57 21.39
N HIS A 65 5.78 -15.83 21.78
CA HIS A 65 6.23 -16.21 23.12
C HIS A 65 7.54 -15.53 23.55
N LEU A 66 8.39 -15.09 22.62
CA LEU A 66 9.65 -14.40 22.94
C LEU A 66 9.44 -13.10 23.73
N ASN A 67 8.32 -12.41 23.54
CA ASN A 67 7.96 -11.22 24.31
C ASN A 67 6.54 -11.30 24.89
N ALA A 68 6.13 -12.51 25.26
CA ALA A 68 4.83 -12.79 25.87
C ALA A 68 3.62 -12.24 25.09
N GLY A 69 3.70 -12.22 23.75
CA GLY A 69 2.61 -11.74 22.90
C GLY A 69 2.44 -10.22 22.86
N LYS A 70 3.44 -9.44 23.29
CA LYS A 70 3.34 -7.98 23.43
C LYS A 70 4.35 -7.26 22.55
N THR A 71 3.89 -6.28 21.79
CA THR A 71 4.74 -5.22 21.24
C THR A 71 4.94 -4.10 22.26
N VAL A 72 5.84 -3.15 21.99
CA VAL A 72 6.11 -2.02 22.89
C VAL A 72 4.81 -1.30 23.28
N ALA A 73 3.97 -0.97 22.31
CA ALA A 73 2.70 -0.30 22.61
C ALA A 73 1.69 -1.20 23.35
N LYS A 74 1.69 -2.51 23.08
CA LYS A 74 0.83 -3.47 23.78
C LYS A 74 1.24 -3.66 25.23
N GLN A 75 2.54 -3.57 25.56
CA GLN A 75 3.02 -3.55 26.94
C GLN A 75 2.47 -2.33 27.69
N LEU A 76 2.55 -1.13 27.07
CA LEU A 76 2.00 0.11 27.64
C LEU A 76 0.48 0.02 27.90
N LEU A 77 -0.26 -0.58 26.95
CA LEU A 77 -1.71 -0.70 27.02
C LEU A 77 -2.19 -2.00 27.69
N LYS A 78 -1.26 -2.81 28.21
CA LYS A 78 -1.53 -4.04 28.98
C LYS A 78 -2.44 -5.03 28.24
N ILE A 79 -2.24 -5.17 26.94
CA ILE A 79 -2.91 -6.16 26.10
C ILE A 79 -1.88 -7.13 25.51
N GLU A 80 -2.30 -8.32 25.12
CA GLU A 80 -1.40 -9.33 24.55
C GLU A 80 -2.08 -10.22 23.52
N VAL A 81 -1.27 -10.83 22.67
CA VAL A 81 -1.69 -11.78 21.66
C VAL A 81 -1.45 -13.20 22.17
N ILE A 82 -2.51 -14.01 22.17
CA ILE A 82 -2.48 -15.42 22.57
C ILE A 82 -3.16 -16.29 21.52
N SER A 83 -2.88 -17.59 21.54
CA SER A 83 -3.64 -18.59 20.78
C SER A 83 -5.01 -18.80 21.41
N LEU A 84 -5.93 -19.44 20.67
CA LEU A 84 -7.23 -19.82 21.21
C LEU A 84 -7.12 -20.83 22.38
N ASP A 85 -5.98 -21.54 22.48
CA ASP A 85 -5.69 -22.48 23.58
C ASP A 85 -5.10 -21.77 24.82
N GLY A 86 -5.06 -20.44 24.83
CA GLY A 86 -4.57 -19.63 25.95
C GLY A 86 -3.03 -19.50 26.03
N LYS A 87 -2.28 -20.08 25.09
CA LYS A 87 -0.81 -20.05 25.09
C LYS A 87 -0.29 -18.89 24.23
N HIS A 88 0.93 -18.41 24.49
CA HIS A 88 1.58 -17.48 23.57
C HIS A 88 1.88 -18.15 22.22
N LEU A 89 1.86 -17.37 21.13
CA LEU A 89 2.12 -17.89 19.79
C LEU A 89 3.57 -18.35 19.62
N SER A 90 3.78 -19.42 18.86
CA SER A 90 5.11 -19.74 18.35
C SER A 90 5.59 -18.65 17.38
N VAL A 91 6.90 -18.49 17.22
CA VAL A 91 7.48 -17.49 16.30
C VAL A 91 6.93 -17.66 14.87
N PRO A 92 6.89 -18.85 14.27
CA PRO A 92 6.36 -19.00 12.90
C PRO A 92 4.89 -18.59 12.79
N THR A 93 4.06 -18.94 13.77
CA THR A 93 2.62 -18.58 13.76
C THR A 93 2.43 -17.07 13.88
N SER A 94 3.25 -16.41 14.70
CA SER A 94 3.25 -14.95 14.85
C SER A 94 3.77 -14.24 13.59
N MET A 95 4.76 -14.83 12.90
CA MET A 95 5.26 -14.34 11.61
C MET A 95 4.18 -14.41 10.53
N VAL A 96 3.48 -15.53 10.39
CA VAL A 96 2.37 -15.67 9.44
C VAL A 96 1.28 -14.63 9.72
N ARG A 97 0.97 -14.41 11.00
CA ARG A 97 0.03 -13.37 11.43
C ARG A 97 0.49 -11.97 10.97
N ALA A 98 1.77 -11.65 11.15
CA ALA A 98 2.34 -10.35 10.76
C ALA A 98 2.38 -10.19 9.22
N VAL A 99 2.77 -11.22 8.49
CA VAL A 99 2.76 -11.25 7.02
C VAL A 99 1.38 -10.85 6.50
N VAL A 100 0.33 -11.54 6.91
CA VAL A 100 -1.02 -11.25 6.39
C VAL A 100 -1.49 -9.85 6.80
N LEU A 101 -1.20 -9.42 8.03
CA LEU A 101 -1.64 -8.11 8.53
C LEU A 101 -0.99 -6.95 7.78
N PHE A 102 0.32 -7.02 7.53
CA PHE A 102 1.09 -5.89 7.00
C PHE A 102 1.31 -5.93 5.49
N ALA A 103 1.03 -7.06 4.82
CA ALA A 103 1.19 -7.17 3.37
C ALA A 103 0.53 -6.02 2.59
N PRO A 104 -0.75 -5.64 2.82
CA PRO A 104 -1.35 -4.56 2.03
C PRO A 104 -0.74 -3.19 2.29
N MET A 105 -0.30 -2.92 3.52
CA MET A 105 0.30 -1.64 3.87
C MET A 105 1.72 -1.50 3.32
N CYS A 106 2.49 -2.59 3.33
CA CYS A 106 3.91 -2.59 2.94
C CYS A 106 4.15 -2.89 1.46
N LEU A 107 3.27 -3.63 0.80
CA LEU A 107 3.49 -4.15 -0.56
C LEU A 107 2.62 -3.48 -1.63
N MET A 108 1.75 -2.52 -1.27
CA MET A 108 0.85 -1.89 -2.25
C MET A 108 1.61 -1.29 -3.44
N SER A 109 2.69 -0.57 -3.19
CA SER A 109 3.48 0.05 -4.26
C SER A 109 4.22 -0.95 -5.15
N LEU A 110 4.32 -2.22 -4.74
CA LEU A 110 5.07 -3.25 -5.49
C LEU A 110 4.45 -3.50 -6.87
N SER A 111 3.13 -3.37 -6.99
CA SER A 111 2.42 -3.57 -8.26
C SER A 111 2.92 -2.65 -9.37
N ALA A 112 3.30 -1.42 -9.05
CA ALA A 112 3.78 -0.42 -10.01
C ALA A 112 5.09 -0.81 -10.73
N TYR A 113 5.83 -1.79 -10.19
CA TYR A 113 7.11 -2.23 -10.75
C TYR A 113 7.01 -3.47 -11.64
N PHE A 114 5.82 -4.05 -11.81
CA PHE A 114 5.62 -5.16 -12.74
C PHE A 114 5.21 -4.67 -14.12
N SER A 115 5.93 -5.11 -15.16
CA SER A 115 5.66 -4.72 -16.55
C SER A 115 4.35 -5.29 -17.10
N ASN A 116 3.95 -6.49 -16.64
CA ASN A 116 2.70 -7.11 -17.06
C ASN A 116 1.52 -6.45 -16.32
N ALA A 117 0.66 -5.76 -17.06
CA ALA A 117 -0.45 -5.00 -16.51
C ALA A 117 -1.44 -5.88 -15.73
N ILE A 118 -1.84 -7.03 -16.28
CA ILE A 118 -2.75 -7.98 -15.63
C ILE A 118 -2.19 -8.44 -14.28
N PHE A 119 -0.90 -8.74 -14.23
CA PHE A 119 -0.21 -9.15 -13.00
C PHE A 119 -0.13 -8.02 -11.97
N SER A 120 0.24 -6.81 -12.40
CA SER A 120 0.27 -5.60 -11.56
C SER A 120 -1.10 -5.31 -10.92
N TRP A 121 -2.17 -5.33 -11.72
CA TRP A 121 -3.54 -5.15 -11.26
C TRP A 121 -3.99 -6.27 -10.33
N GLY A 122 -3.71 -7.52 -10.68
CA GLY A 122 -4.06 -8.69 -9.86
C GLY A 122 -3.47 -8.59 -8.46
N ILE A 123 -2.21 -8.18 -8.34
CA ILE A 123 -1.55 -7.93 -7.03
C ILE A 123 -2.24 -6.79 -6.29
N SER A 124 -2.42 -5.63 -6.94
CA SER A 124 -3.05 -4.45 -6.32
C SER A 124 -4.41 -4.79 -5.74
N LEU A 125 -5.22 -5.49 -6.53
CA LEU A 125 -6.58 -5.87 -6.19
C LEU A 125 -6.64 -6.91 -5.07
N LEU A 126 -5.72 -7.87 -5.06
CA LEU A 126 -5.54 -8.81 -3.95
C LEU A 126 -5.22 -8.07 -2.66
N LEU A 127 -4.28 -7.12 -2.69
CA LEU A 127 -3.88 -6.34 -1.53
C LEU A 127 -4.99 -5.41 -1.03
N ILE A 128 -5.71 -4.73 -1.93
CA ILE A 128 -6.86 -3.89 -1.60
C ILE A 128 -7.98 -4.73 -0.96
N CYS A 129 -8.30 -5.88 -1.55
CA CYS A 129 -9.31 -6.80 -1.01
C CYS A 129 -8.92 -7.27 0.40
N LEU A 130 -7.67 -7.69 0.58
CA LEU A 130 -7.14 -8.10 1.88
C LEU A 130 -7.22 -6.95 2.91
N GLN A 131 -6.83 -5.73 2.54
CA GLN A 131 -6.92 -4.55 3.40
C GLN A 131 -8.36 -4.26 3.80
N ALA A 132 -9.30 -4.27 2.84
CA ALA A 132 -10.72 -4.03 3.08
C ALA A 132 -11.30 -5.05 4.06
N LEU A 133 -10.97 -6.33 3.90
CA LEU A 133 -11.38 -7.38 4.82
C LEU A 133 -10.76 -7.20 6.21
N ILE A 134 -9.46 -6.87 6.29
CA ILE A 134 -8.79 -6.62 7.58
C ILE A 134 -9.50 -5.51 8.35
N VAL A 135 -9.75 -4.36 7.70
CA VAL A 135 -10.44 -3.20 8.29
C VAL A 135 -11.87 -3.54 8.66
N TYR A 136 -12.61 -4.19 7.77
CA TYR A 136 -13.99 -4.59 8.03
C TYR A 136 -14.10 -5.49 9.26
N PHE A 137 -13.34 -6.59 9.32
CA PHE A 137 -13.41 -7.48 10.48
C PHE A 137 -12.92 -6.78 11.75
N TYR A 138 -11.92 -5.91 11.65
CA TYR A 138 -11.42 -5.16 12.80
C TYR A 138 -12.50 -4.25 13.43
N ILE A 139 -13.32 -3.59 12.61
CA ILE A 139 -14.39 -2.68 13.05
C ILE A 139 -15.68 -3.43 13.42
N PHE A 140 -16.13 -4.36 12.57
CA PHE A 140 -17.48 -4.91 12.63
C PHE A 140 -17.58 -6.26 13.34
N ASN A 141 -16.50 -7.05 13.44
CA ASN A 141 -16.55 -8.34 14.12
C ASN A 141 -16.47 -8.17 15.65
N ARG A 142 -17.48 -7.53 16.24
CA ARG A 142 -17.46 -7.13 17.66
C ARG A 142 -17.56 -8.30 18.63
N LYS A 143 -18.04 -9.48 18.19
CA LYS A 143 -18.24 -10.66 19.05
C LYS A 143 -16.92 -11.20 19.60
N ASN A 144 -15.98 -11.56 18.71
CA ASN A 144 -14.66 -12.06 19.13
C ASN A 144 -13.51 -11.11 18.77
N ARG A 145 -13.80 -10.02 18.04
CA ARG A 145 -12.83 -8.99 17.61
C ARG A 145 -11.68 -9.53 16.75
N ARG A 146 -11.77 -10.73 16.20
CA ARG A 146 -10.70 -11.30 15.35
C ARG A 146 -10.79 -10.73 13.93
N SER A 147 -9.64 -10.39 13.35
CA SER A 147 -9.54 -10.01 11.93
C SER A 147 -8.88 -11.14 11.11
N VAL A 148 -8.69 -10.95 9.80
CA VAL A 148 -8.22 -11.99 8.86
C VAL A 148 -6.95 -12.69 9.37
N HIS A 149 -5.95 -11.90 9.77
CA HIS A 149 -4.70 -12.40 10.32
C HIS A 149 -4.90 -13.23 11.59
N ASP A 150 -5.81 -12.81 12.49
CA ASP A 150 -6.13 -13.53 13.73
C ASP A 150 -6.84 -14.86 13.46
N PHE A 151 -7.67 -14.95 12.41
CA PHE A 151 -8.31 -16.20 12.00
C PHE A 151 -7.29 -17.21 11.47
N ILE A 152 -6.37 -16.77 10.61
CA ILE A 152 -5.32 -17.60 10.02
C ILE A 152 -4.37 -18.12 11.10
N SER A 153 -3.92 -17.27 12.02
CA SER A 153 -2.98 -17.64 13.09
C SER A 153 -3.65 -18.28 14.31
N LYS A 154 -4.97 -18.53 14.28
CA LYS A 154 -5.74 -19.01 15.43
C LYS A 154 -5.43 -18.23 16.72
N SER A 155 -5.41 -16.91 16.62
CA SER A 155 -5.06 -16.02 17.73
C SER A 155 -6.17 -15.04 18.10
N ILE A 156 -6.03 -14.43 19.26
CA ILE A 156 -6.89 -13.38 19.78
C ILE A 156 -6.08 -12.39 20.62
N VAL A 157 -6.59 -11.17 20.77
CA VAL A 157 -5.98 -10.12 21.62
C VAL A 157 -6.80 -9.95 22.89
N ILE A 158 -6.15 -10.10 24.04
CA ILE A 158 -6.80 -10.09 25.37
C ILE A 158 -6.19 -9.03 26.29
N ASN A 159 -6.87 -8.72 27.39
CA ASN A 159 -6.32 -7.90 28.47
C ASN A 159 -5.38 -8.75 29.34
N ALA A 160 -4.10 -8.36 29.42
CA ALA A 160 -3.03 -9.13 30.04
C ALA A 160 -3.07 -9.13 31.59
N GLN A 161 -3.86 -8.25 32.21
CA GLN A 161 -3.93 -8.14 33.68
C GLN A 161 -4.94 -9.09 34.32
N GLN A 162 -5.72 -9.83 33.52
CA GLN A 162 -6.77 -10.69 34.04
C GLN A 162 -6.42 -12.16 33.85
N ILE A 163 -6.38 -12.88 34.97
CA ILE A 163 -6.36 -14.33 34.96
C ILE A 163 -7.79 -14.79 34.67
N HIS A 164 -7.99 -15.52 33.58
CA HIS A 164 -9.27 -16.09 33.23
C HIS A 164 -9.15 -17.59 33.09
N ASN A 165 -10.01 -18.30 33.81
CA ASN A 165 -10.13 -19.75 33.72
C ASN A 165 -11.12 -20.06 32.59
N ASP A 166 -10.63 -20.71 31.53
CA ASP A 166 -11.39 -21.20 30.37
C ASP A 166 -12.39 -20.19 29.75
N PRO A 167 -11.91 -19.08 29.19
CA PRO A 167 -12.78 -18.06 28.61
C PRO A 167 -13.45 -18.56 27.33
N GLN A 168 -14.78 -18.63 27.33
CA GLN A 168 -15.54 -18.97 26.13
C GLN A 168 -15.46 -17.85 25.08
N ILE A 169 -14.73 -18.09 24.00
CA ILE A 169 -14.63 -17.15 22.88
C ILE A 169 -15.85 -17.34 21.96
N PRO A 170 -16.70 -16.32 21.79
CA PRO A 170 -17.88 -16.47 20.95
C PRO A 170 -17.53 -16.68 19.48
N SER A 171 -18.35 -17.45 18.78
CA SER A 171 -18.22 -17.62 17.34
C SER A 171 -18.52 -16.32 16.59
N MET A 172 -17.86 -16.16 15.43
CA MET A 172 -18.11 -15.03 14.54
C MET A 172 -19.53 -15.12 13.97
N TRP A 173 -20.17 -13.97 13.78
CA TRP A 173 -21.47 -13.93 13.12
C TRP A 173 -21.39 -14.43 11.67
N ALA A 174 -22.28 -15.36 11.30
CA ALA A 174 -22.27 -15.98 9.97
C ALA A 174 -22.37 -14.98 8.82
N LYS A 175 -23.09 -13.86 9.01
CA LYS A 175 -23.23 -12.82 7.96
C LYS A 175 -21.91 -12.16 7.57
N HIS A 176 -20.91 -12.13 8.45
CA HIS A 176 -19.59 -11.62 8.07
C HIS A 176 -18.90 -12.49 7.01
N LYS A 177 -19.19 -13.82 6.98
CA LYS A 177 -18.69 -14.69 5.92
C LYS A 177 -19.32 -14.35 4.56
N ILE A 178 -20.62 -14.07 4.55
CA ILE A 178 -21.36 -13.66 3.35
C ILE A 178 -20.81 -12.32 2.84
N PHE A 179 -20.61 -11.34 3.74
CA PHE A 179 -20.02 -10.06 3.38
C PHE A 179 -18.61 -10.23 2.79
N ALA A 180 -17.76 -11.04 3.44
CA ALA A 180 -16.42 -11.29 2.94
C ALA A 180 -16.43 -11.94 1.53
N ALA A 181 -17.34 -12.90 1.30
CA ALA A 181 -17.53 -13.50 -0.02
C ALA A 181 -17.98 -12.48 -1.07
N LEU A 182 -18.91 -11.58 -0.72
CA LEU A 182 -19.36 -10.51 -1.60
C LEU A 182 -18.22 -9.53 -1.93
N THR A 183 -17.42 -9.13 -0.94
CA THR A 183 -16.26 -8.25 -1.15
C THR A 183 -15.27 -8.88 -2.13
N VAL A 184 -14.94 -10.16 -1.94
CA VAL A 184 -14.06 -10.90 -2.85
C VAL A 184 -14.65 -10.95 -4.25
N LEU A 185 -15.95 -11.22 -4.39
CA LEU A 185 -16.64 -11.25 -5.68
C LEU A 185 -16.59 -9.89 -6.39
N VAL A 186 -16.91 -8.80 -5.69
CA VAL A 186 -16.86 -7.43 -6.25
C VAL A 186 -15.45 -7.08 -6.70
N CYS A 187 -14.44 -7.39 -5.87
CA CYS A 187 -13.05 -7.21 -6.25
C CYS A 187 -12.74 -8.02 -7.52
N LEU A 188 -13.07 -9.31 -7.61
CA LEU A 188 -12.82 -10.11 -8.81
C LEU A 188 -13.50 -9.56 -10.06
N VAL A 189 -14.77 -9.16 -9.97
CA VAL A 189 -15.51 -8.57 -11.10
C VAL A 189 -14.86 -7.27 -11.55
N SER A 190 -14.50 -6.38 -10.61
CA SER A 190 -13.80 -5.13 -10.94
C SER A 190 -12.44 -5.39 -11.60
N GLY A 191 -11.70 -6.41 -11.14
CA GLY A 191 -10.41 -6.80 -11.70
C GLY A 191 -10.52 -7.28 -13.14
N ILE A 192 -11.50 -8.13 -13.41
CA ILE A 192 -11.77 -8.64 -14.76
C ILE A 192 -12.20 -7.48 -15.68
N SER A 193 -13.12 -6.62 -15.22
CA SER A 193 -13.58 -5.47 -16.00
C SER A 193 -12.44 -4.51 -16.36
N SER A 194 -11.57 -4.20 -15.40
CA SER A 194 -10.41 -3.33 -15.63
C SER A 194 -9.38 -3.98 -16.55
N ALA A 195 -9.10 -5.28 -16.40
CA ALA A 195 -8.19 -6.01 -17.29
C ALA A 195 -8.69 -6.00 -18.75
N VAL A 196 -9.98 -6.25 -18.96
CA VAL A 196 -10.61 -6.20 -20.31
C VAL A 196 -10.59 -4.78 -20.89
N SER A 197 -10.80 -3.76 -20.06
CA SER A 197 -10.77 -2.36 -20.51
C SER A 197 -9.35 -1.87 -20.84
N GLN A 198 -8.33 -2.41 -20.18
CA GLN A 198 -6.94 -2.03 -20.41
C GLN A 198 -6.37 -2.63 -21.70
N GLU A 199 -6.84 -3.81 -22.11
CA GLU A 199 -6.55 -4.39 -23.43
C GLU A 199 -7.01 -3.46 -24.58
N GLN A 200 -8.01 -2.60 -24.32
CA GLN A 200 -8.45 -1.56 -25.26
C GLN A 200 -7.67 -0.23 -25.17
N ASN A 201 -6.88 0.01 -24.12
CA ASN A 201 -6.13 1.26 -23.89
C ASN A 201 -4.61 1.06 -24.06
N ASN A 202 -4.15 1.19 -25.31
CA ASN A 202 -2.78 1.50 -25.74
C ASN A 202 -1.60 0.86 -24.95
N GLU A 203 -1.70 -0.42 -24.57
CA GLU A 203 -0.55 -1.15 -23.99
C GLU A 203 0.69 -1.10 -24.90
N MET A 204 0.47 -1.10 -26.22
CA MET A 204 1.54 -0.98 -27.21
C MET A 204 2.27 0.37 -27.15
N THR A 205 1.53 1.48 -27.04
CA THR A 205 2.12 2.82 -26.88
C THR A 205 2.92 2.89 -25.59
N ASN A 206 2.39 2.36 -24.49
CA ASN A 206 3.08 2.35 -23.20
C ASN A 206 4.34 1.48 -23.23
N MET A 207 4.31 0.33 -23.89
CA MET A 207 5.49 -0.52 -24.06
C MET A 207 6.57 0.20 -24.87
N GLN A 208 6.21 0.80 -26.01
CA GLN A 208 7.17 1.53 -26.86
C GLN A 208 7.76 2.77 -26.16
N LEU A 209 6.96 3.50 -25.37
CA LEU A 209 7.44 4.63 -24.57
C LEU A 209 8.45 4.17 -23.50
N LYS A 210 8.20 3.04 -22.82
CA LYS A 210 9.13 2.47 -21.85
C LYS A 210 10.42 1.96 -22.49
N GLU A 211 10.36 1.43 -23.71
CA GLU A 211 11.57 1.06 -24.47
C GLU A 211 12.43 2.27 -24.82
N MET A 212 11.80 3.40 -25.20
CA MET A 212 12.52 4.64 -25.52
C MET A 212 13.02 5.40 -24.29
N GLN A 213 12.33 5.29 -23.15
CA GLN A 213 12.67 5.94 -21.88
C GLN A 213 12.57 4.92 -20.73
N PRO A 214 13.65 4.13 -20.47
CA PRO A 214 13.62 3.02 -19.51
C PRO A 214 13.48 3.45 -18.05
N GLU A 215 13.57 4.76 -17.76
CA GLU A 215 13.29 5.28 -16.42
C GLU A 215 11.80 5.35 -16.09
N ILE A 216 10.93 5.22 -17.10
CA ILE A 216 9.47 5.18 -16.93
C ILE A 216 9.04 3.79 -16.47
N LEU A 217 8.41 3.73 -15.31
CA LEU A 217 7.88 2.50 -14.71
C LEU A 217 6.43 2.27 -15.11
N HIS A 218 5.61 3.31 -15.00
CA HIS A 218 4.17 3.24 -15.22
C HIS A 218 3.67 4.52 -15.88
N ILE A 219 2.70 4.38 -16.77
CA ILE A 219 2.02 5.49 -17.44
C ILE A 219 0.53 5.25 -17.26
N LYS A 220 -0.16 6.16 -16.57
CA LYS A 220 -1.62 6.19 -16.47
C LYS A 220 -2.10 7.35 -17.33
N GLN A 221 -2.87 7.02 -18.35
CA GLN A 221 -3.50 8.01 -19.22
C GLN A 221 -4.97 8.18 -18.79
N ILE A 222 -5.39 9.43 -18.63
CA ILE A 222 -6.79 9.81 -18.45
C ILE A 222 -7.09 10.83 -19.55
N SER A 223 -7.94 10.44 -20.50
CA SER A 223 -8.37 11.31 -21.60
C SER A 223 -9.80 11.78 -21.36
N ASP A 224 -10.04 13.07 -21.55
CA ASP A 224 -11.37 13.68 -21.67
C ASP A 224 -11.46 14.42 -23.02
N THR A 225 -12.65 14.91 -23.36
CA THR A 225 -12.99 15.63 -24.59
C THR A 225 -12.10 16.84 -24.90
N ASN A 226 -11.49 17.47 -23.90
CA ASN A 226 -10.69 18.70 -24.05
C ASN A 226 -9.25 18.59 -23.51
N PHE A 227 -8.89 17.51 -22.82
CA PHE A 227 -7.56 17.37 -22.24
C PHE A 227 -7.11 15.91 -22.15
N ASN A 228 -5.80 15.71 -22.27
CA ASN A 228 -5.15 14.43 -22.02
C ASN A 228 -4.18 14.57 -20.85
N PHE A 229 -4.40 13.77 -19.82
CA PHE A 229 -3.62 13.75 -18.61
C PHE A 229 -2.78 12.48 -18.53
N PHE A 230 -1.47 12.65 -18.31
CA PHE A 230 -0.51 11.55 -18.19
C PHE A 230 0.15 11.59 -16.81
N ASP A 231 -0.16 10.60 -15.96
CA ASP A 231 0.59 10.34 -14.73
C ASP A 231 1.69 9.30 -15.03
N ILE A 232 2.94 9.74 -14.90
CA ILE A 232 4.14 9.02 -15.29
C ILE A 232 4.98 8.78 -14.04
N GLN A 233 5.05 7.51 -13.63
CA GLN A 233 5.92 7.11 -12.55
C GLN A 233 7.32 6.81 -13.06
N ILE A 234 8.33 7.44 -12.46
CA ILE A 234 9.74 7.26 -12.80
C ILE A 234 10.53 6.73 -11.61
N ASN A 235 11.64 6.03 -11.87
CA ASN A 235 12.53 5.50 -10.83
C ASN A 235 13.69 6.44 -10.47
N ARG A 236 13.88 7.56 -11.19
CA ARG A 236 14.98 8.51 -10.95
C ARG A 236 14.47 9.88 -10.51
N PRO A 237 14.62 10.26 -9.21
CA PRO A 237 14.20 11.57 -8.70
C PRO A 237 14.83 12.74 -9.44
N GLU A 238 16.09 12.61 -9.87
CA GLU A 238 16.82 13.65 -10.62
C GLU A 238 16.11 14.07 -11.91
N LYS A 239 15.31 13.18 -12.51
CA LYS A 239 14.58 13.45 -13.75
C LYS A 239 13.22 14.14 -13.54
N LEU A 240 12.74 14.21 -12.30
CA LEU A 240 11.45 14.85 -11.98
C LEU A 240 11.40 16.30 -12.42
N ASN A 241 12.48 17.03 -12.15
CA ASN A 241 12.59 18.47 -12.41
C ASN A 241 13.34 18.78 -13.70
N SER A 242 13.41 17.83 -14.65
CA SER A 242 14.06 18.01 -15.94
C SER A 242 13.00 18.30 -17.01
N PRO A 243 12.87 19.57 -17.46
CA PRO A 243 11.99 19.90 -18.58
C PRO A 243 12.38 19.13 -19.84
N PHE A 244 13.67 18.79 -20.00
CA PHE A 244 14.15 17.97 -21.12
C PHE A 244 13.56 16.56 -21.10
N PHE A 245 13.46 15.93 -19.92
CA PHE A 245 12.87 14.60 -19.82
C PHE A 245 11.37 14.61 -20.13
N ALA A 246 10.64 15.61 -19.62
CA ALA A 246 9.23 15.83 -19.93
C ALA A 246 9.02 16.11 -21.43
N GLN A 247 9.86 16.96 -22.03
CA GLN A 247 9.82 17.28 -23.45
C GLN A 247 10.07 16.03 -24.31
N GLN A 248 11.08 15.23 -23.97
CA GLN A 248 11.38 13.99 -24.67
C GLN A 248 10.20 13.01 -24.62
N PHE A 249 9.48 12.94 -23.49
CA PHE A 249 8.27 12.12 -23.38
C PHE A 249 7.20 12.57 -24.36
N VAL A 250 6.93 13.88 -24.44
CA VAL A 250 5.92 14.45 -25.34
C VAL A 250 6.28 14.22 -26.81
N GLU A 251 7.54 14.40 -27.19
CA GLU A 251 8.01 14.16 -28.56
C GLU A 251 7.87 12.69 -28.95
N ASN A 252 8.21 11.78 -28.04
CA ASN A 252 8.04 10.35 -28.24
C ASN A 252 6.56 9.97 -28.34
N LEU A 253 5.69 10.56 -27.51
CA LEU A 253 4.25 10.36 -27.54
C LEU A 253 3.67 10.83 -28.88
N GLN A 254 4.06 12.02 -29.35
CA GLN A 254 3.64 12.56 -30.65
C GLN A 254 4.07 11.64 -31.80
N ARG A 255 5.27 11.04 -31.71
CA ARG A 255 5.78 10.10 -32.73
C ARG A 255 4.98 8.80 -32.79
N ILE A 256 4.61 8.24 -31.64
CA ILE A 256 3.91 6.95 -31.57
C ILE A 256 2.40 7.10 -31.80
N ASN A 257 1.79 8.09 -31.15
CA ASN A 257 0.35 8.28 -31.17
C ASN A 257 0.00 9.77 -31.23
N PRO A 258 0.07 10.39 -32.43
CA PRO A 258 -0.16 11.82 -32.60
C PRO A 258 -1.57 12.27 -32.23
N VAL A 259 -2.56 11.37 -32.26
CA VAL A 259 -3.95 11.66 -31.89
C VAL A 259 -4.09 12.11 -30.44
N LEU A 260 -3.20 11.62 -29.56
CA LEU A 260 -3.20 11.97 -28.14
C LEU A 260 -2.65 13.37 -27.86
N VAL A 261 -2.10 14.03 -28.88
CA VAL A 261 -1.50 15.37 -28.76
C VAL A 261 -2.01 16.30 -29.88
N ASP A 262 -3.24 16.05 -30.35
CA ASP A 262 -3.95 16.89 -31.32
C ASP A 262 -4.20 18.30 -30.76
N GLU A 263 -4.32 19.30 -31.64
CA GLU A 263 -4.41 20.74 -31.30
C GLU A 263 -5.63 21.10 -30.43
N ARG A 264 -6.59 20.17 -30.35
CA ARG A 264 -7.82 20.33 -29.59
C ARG A 264 -7.69 19.99 -28.11
N ASN A 265 -6.63 19.28 -27.72
CA ASN A 265 -6.49 18.74 -26.37
C ASN A 265 -5.31 19.37 -25.65
N GLU A 266 -5.55 19.99 -24.50
CA GLU A 266 -4.48 20.39 -23.59
C GLU A 266 -3.82 19.14 -23.00
N VAL A 267 -2.49 19.08 -23.04
CA VAL A 267 -1.75 17.94 -22.48
C VAL A 267 -1.09 18.31 -21.17
N PHE A 268 -1.45 17.57 -20.13
CA PHE A 268 -0.93 17.69 -18.78
C PHE A 268 -0.11 16.46 -18.43
N LEU A 269 1.08 16.68 -17.88
CA LEU A 269 1.99 15.62 -17.46
C LEU A 269 2.22 15.76 -15.96
N ILE A 270 2.16 14.65 -15.23
CA ILE A 270 2.68 14.55 -13.88
C ILE A 270 3.79 13.53 -13.89
N LEU A 271 5.02 13.98 -13.65
CA LEU A 271 6.12 13.09 -13.34
C LEU A 271 6.11 12.84 -11.84
N ARG A 272 6.17 11.58 -11.42
CA ARG A 272 6.24 11.23 -9.99
C ARG A 272 7.28 10.18 -9.68
N THR A 273 7.92 10.32 -8.54
CA THR A 273 8.65 9.22 -7.90
C THR A 273 7.92 8.79 -6.65
N GLN A 274 7.97 7.50 -6.39
CA GLN A 274 7.51 6.95 -5.13
C GLN A 274 8.57 5.99 -4.62
N LEU A 275 8.84 6.09 -3.32
CA LEU A 275 9.64 5.15 -2.58
C LEU A 275 8.81 4.64 -1.40
N GLN A 276 8.95 3.35 -1.12
CA GLN A 276 8.31 2.72 0.02
C GLN A 276 9.34 1.86 0.77
N PHE A 277 9.38 2.05 2.09
CA PHE A 277 10.16 1.23 3.00
C PHE A 277 9.33 0.97 4.27
N GLY A 278 8.81 -0.25 4.40
CA GLY A 278 7.95 -0.64 5.52
C GLY A 278 6.65 0.15 5.52
N LEU A 279 6.35 0.82 6.64
CA LEU A 279 5.15 1.63 6.81
C LEU A 279 5.32 3.10 6.36
N VAL A 280 6.44 3.45 5.74
CA VAL A 280 6.69 4.80 5.23
C VAL A 280 6.67 4.78 3.71
N SER A 281 5.94 5.71 3.13
CA SER A 281 6.01 6.00 1.71
C SER A 281 6.29 7.49 1.52
N THR A 282 7.32 7.77 0.73
CA THR A 282 7.70 9.11 0.32
C THR A 282 7.52 9.23 -1.18
N GLY A 283 7.18 10.42 -1.64
CA GLY A 283 7.09 10.67 -3.06
C GLY A 283 7.23 12.14 -3.38
N GLN A 284 7.67 12.39 -4.60
CA GLN A 284 7.82 13.72 -5.16
C GLN A 284 7.11 13.72 -6.50
N TYR A 285 6.52 14.86 -6.86
CA TYR A 285 5.94 15.01 -8.18
C TYR A 285 6.21 16.40 -8.74
N SER A 286 6.30 16.44 -10.05
CA SER A 286 6.44 17.66 -10.83
C SER A 286 5.40 17.64 -11.94
N THR A 287 4.61 18.70 -12.03
CA THR A 287 3.59 18.85 -13.06
C THR A 287 4.13 19.68 -14.19
N TYR A 288 3.79 19.29 -15.42
CA TYR A 288 4.17 20.00 -16.63
C TYR A 288 2.97 20.21 -17.54
N THR A 289 2.84 21.41 -18.09
CA THR A 289 1.86 21.74 -19.12
C THR A 289 2.55 21.78 -20.48
N VAL A 290 1.91 21.17 -21.48
CA VAL A 290 2.39 21.19 -22.86
C VAL A 290 1.58 22.19 -23.66
N GLU A 291 2.28 23.15 -24.27
CA GLU A 291 1.70 24.09 -25.21
C GLU A 291 2.12 23.73 -26.64
N GLN A 292 1.21 23.94 -27.58
CA GLN A 292 1.53 23.81 -28.99
C GLN A 292 2.10 25.13 -29.52
N THR A 293 3.33 25.08 -30.03
CA THR A 293 4.02 26.25 -30.60
C THR A 293 4.15 26.09 -32.11
N LYS A 294 4.48 27.19 -32.82
CA LYS A 294 4.71 27.19 -34.27
C LYS A 294 5.83 26.22 -34.71
N THR A 295 6.70 25.82 -33.79
CA THR A 295 7.85 24.91 -34.02
C THR A 295 7.60 23.48 -33.53
N GLY A 296 6.42 23.17 -33.00
CA GLY A 296 6.08 21.87 -32.41
C GLY A 296 5.58 22.00 -30.96
N LEU A 297 5.44 20.88 -30.26
CA LEU A 297 5.01 20.85 -28.87
C LEU A 297 6.13 21.30 -27.93
N LYS A 298 5.81 22.07 -26.91
CA LYS A 298 6.77 22.56 -25.92
C LYS A 298 6.22 22.43 -24.51
N VAL A 299 7.04 21.92 -23.60
CA VAL A 299 6.78 21.96 -22.16
C VAL A 299 7.06 23.36 -21.61
N VAL A 300 6.08 23.99 -20.96
CA VAL A 300 6.13 25.43 -20.61
C VAL A 300 6.08 25.71 -19.12
N GLU A 301 5.16 25.09 -18.38
CA GLU A 301 4.97 25.36 -16.96
C GLU A 301 5.47 24.20 -16.10
N GLN A 302 6.15 24.49 -14.99
CA GLN A 302 6.62 23.49 -14.03
C GLN A 302 6.25 23.92 -12.61
N ALA A 303 5.53 23.06 -11.90
CA ALA A 303 5.33 23.17 -10.46
C ALA A 303 5.79 21.87 -9.78
N SER A 304 6.53 21.98 -8.68
CA SER A 304 7.07 20.83 -7.94
C SER A 304 6.56 20.81 -6.50
N SER A 305 6.30 19.60 -5.99
CA SER A 305 5.84 19.39 -4.62
C SER A 305 6.33 18.04 -4.08
N GLU A 306 6.49 17.97 -2.76
CA GLU A 306 6.90 16.76 -2.05
C GLU A 306 5.80 16.29 -1.10
N PHE A 307 5.71 14.99 -0.85
CA PHE A 307 4.87 14.43 0.21
C PHE A 307 5.59 13.32 0.97
N ASN A 308 5.45 13.33 2.29
CA ASN A 308 5.87 12.27 3.18
C ASN A 308 4.65 11.77 3.95
N GLN A 309 4.33 10.48 3.82
CA GLN A 309 3.13 9.91 4.45
C GLN A 309 3.41 8.53 5.04
N ILE A 310 2.59 8.16 6.03
CA ILE A 310 2.58 6.82 6.59
C ILE A 310 1.64 5.97 5.74
N SER A 311 2.08 4.80 5.26
CA SER A 311 1.41 4.02 4.21
C SER A 311 -0.01 3.53 4.56
N PHE A 312 -0.45 3.58 5.82
CA PHE A 312 -1.85 3.27 6.18
C PHE A 312 -2.78 4.50 6.15
N LEU A 313 -2.23 5.72 6.06
CA LEU A 313 -2.96 6.97 5.87
C LEU A 313 -3.10 7.34 4.39
N SER A 314 -2.33 6.70 3.50
CA SER A 314 -2.42 6.89 2.06
C SER A 314 -3.61 6.13 1.49
N ILE A 315 -4.70 6.84 1.22
CA ILE A 315 -5.73 6.35 0.31
C ILE A 315 -5.22 6.64 -1.10
N ASN A 316 -4.50 5.68 -1.69
CA ASN A 316 -4.11 5.75 -3.09
C ASN A 316 -5.34 5.42 -3.96
N PHE A 317 -5.91 6.42 -4.61
CA PHE A 317 -6.87 6.27 -5.71
C PHE A 317 -6.14 6.43 -7.06
#